data_AF-A0A537J3Y1-F1
#
_entry.id   AF-A0A537J3Y1-F1
#
_cell.length_a   1.000
_cell.length_b   1.000
_cell.length_c   1.000
_cell.angle_alpha   90.00
_cell.angle_beta   90.00
_cell.angle_gamma   90.00
#
_symmetry.space_group_name_H-M   'P 1'
#
loop_
_entity.id
_entity.type
_entity.pdbx_description
1 polymer ?
#
loop_
_entity_poly.entity_id
_entity_poly.type
_entity_poly.pdbx_seq_one_letter_code
_entity_poly.pdbx_strand_id
1 'polypeptide(L)'
;MKAKFVAPLPIAALIAFLISCTDLEKSSLDKTMPELKEKTEVHLTKTKKTKKKIIPTPKRKRETPSQDDQSNEEETSSEPANSSMENLLARKANNYAIENGYSTQYCFLVDMSIASGKKRFFVYDLETNSVVYAGLCAHGSCYTQFLSHPRFSNAANCGCSSLGKYKVGEFYRGKYGKSFRLYGLDNSNSNAYKRAIVIHGYDCVPDKEIFPMVLCNSLGCVMVSYNFFDKLSRLIEKSEKPIVLWVYE
;
A
#
# COMPACT_ATOMS: atom_id res chain seq x y z
N MET A 1 -30.24 -62.93 26.09
CA MET A 1 -29.85 -61.97 25.03
C MET A 1 -28.34 -62.09 24.84
N LYS A 2 -27.87 -62.59 23.69
CA LYS A 2 -26.44 -62.83 23.42
C LYS A 2 -25.83 -61.64 22.68
N ALA A 3 -24.85 -60.97 23.29
CA ALA A 3 -24.05 -59.94 22.62
C ALA A 3 -22.96 -60.62 21.76
N LYS A 4 -22.91 -60.27 20.46
CA LYS A 4 -21.88 -60.73 19.52
C LYS A 4 -20.72 -59.72 19.53
N PHE A 5 -19.54 -60.23 19.85
CA PHE A 5 -18.26 -59.54 19.69
C PHE A 5 -17.93 -59.45 18.19
N VAL A 6 -17.61 -58.24 17.69
CA VAL A 6 -17.14 -58.02 16.32
C VAL A 6 -15.65 -57.73 16.38
N ALA A 7 -14.85 -58.53 15.69
CA ALA A 7 -13.39 -58.38 15.59
C ALA A 7 -13.01 -57.24 14.62
N PRO A 8 -11.85 -56.57 14.82
CA PRO A 8 -11.39 -55.52 13.91
C PRO A 8 -10.74 -56.10 12.65
N LEU A 9 -10.99 -55.46 11.50
CA LEU A 9 -10.36 -55.77 10.21
C LEU A 9 -8.88 -55.31 10.16
N PRO A 10 -8.02 -55.98 9.38
CA PRO A 10 -6.60 -55.66 9.27
C PRO A 10 -6.31 -54.42 8.40
N ILE A 11 -5.27 -53.67 8.79
CA ILE A 11 -4.83 -52.34 8.32
C ILE A 11 -4.25 -52.32 6.87
N ALA A 12 -4.44 -53.37 6.08
CA ALA A 12 -3.76 -53.52 4.77
C ALA A 12 -4.51 -52.93 3.55
N ALA A 13 -5.58 -52.13 3.72
CA ALA A 13 -6.46 -51.70 2.62
C ALA A 13 -6.47 -50.19 2.31
N LEU A 14 -5.47 -49.41 2.73
CA LEU A 14 -5.45 -47.95 2.52
C LEU A 14 -4.24 -47.40 1.72
N ILE A 15 -3.53 -48.25 0.96
CA ILE A 15 -2.37 -47.84 0.14
C ILE A 15 -2.62 -48.07 -1.37
N ALA A 16 -3.87 -47.97 -1.82
CA ALA A 16 -4.24 -48.15 -3.24
C ALA A 16 -5.02 -46.96 -3.83
N PHE A 17 -4.81 -45.73 -3.34
CA PHE A 17 -5.41 -44.51 -3.92
C PHE A 17 -4.38 -43.44 -4.32
N LEU A 18 -3.09 -43.77 -4.33
CA LEU A 18 -2.01 -42.82 -4.64
C LEU A 18 -1.31 -43.03 -6.00
N ILE A 19 -1.90 -43.82 -6.90
CA ILE A 19 -1.34 -44.02 -8.26
C ILE A 19 -2.48 -43.99 -9.28
N SER A 20 -3.01 -42.81 -9.62
CA SER A 20 -3.76 -42.58 -10.87
C SER A 20 -4.05 -41.10 -11.18
N CYS A 21 -3.15 -40.16 -10.89
CA CYS A 21 -3.31 -38.76 -11.31
C CYS A 21 -1.96 -38.14 -11.69
N THR A 22 -1.27 -38.72 -12.67
CA THR A 22 -0.09 -38.09 -13.31
C THR A 22 -0.17 -38.06 -14.83
N ASP A 23 -1.35 -38.19 -15.42
CA ASP A 23 -1.51 -38.09 -16.88
C ASP A 23 -2.87 -37.46 -17.23
N LEU A 24 -2.97 -36.13 -17.19
CA LEU A 24 -3.97 -35.33 -17.92
C LEU A 24 -3.72 -33.83 -17.66
N GLU A 25 -2.75 -33.25 -18.39
CA GLU A 25 -2.77 -31.86 -18.91
C GLU A 25 -1.44 -31.56 -19.61
N LYS A 26 -1.18 -32.26 -20.73
CA LYS A 26 -0.26 -31.81 -21.77
C LYS A 26 -1.03 -31.77 -23.08
N SER A 27 -1.82 -30.72 -23.28
CA SER A 27 -2.38 -30.36 -24.58
C SER A 27 -2.97 -28.95 -24.48
N SER A 28 -2.50 -28.07 -25.36
CA SER A 28 -2.96 -26.70 -25.61
C SER A 28 -2.38 -25.58 -24.74
N LEU A 29 -1.14 -25.19 -25.03
CA LEU A 29 -0.66 -23.80 -24.91
C LEU A 29 0.58 -23.65 -25.80
N ASP A 30 0.36 -23.78 -27.11
CA ASP A 30 1.27 -23.21 -28.10
C ASP A 30 0.45 -22.30 -29.03
N LYS A 31 0.42 -21.02 -28.64
CA LYS A 31 0.03 -19.90 -29.49
C LYS A 31 0.96 -18.75 -29.15
N THR A 32 2.14 -18.79 -29.78
CA THR A 32 2.87 -17.63 -30.32
C THR A 32 2.28 -16.26 -29.96
N MET A 33 2.90 -15.60 -28.97
CA MET A 33 2.77 -14.15 -28.78
C MET A 33 3.55 -13.45 -29.90
N PRO A 34 2.96 -12.51 -30.67
CA PRO A 34 3.70 -11.79 -31.69
C PRO A 34 4.67 -10.77 -31.07
N GLU A 35 5.92 -10.81 -31.53
CA GLU A 35 6.94 -9.78 -31.29
C GLU A 35 6.40 -8.39 -31.65
N LEU A 36 6.32 -7.51 -30.65
CA LEU A 36 6.17 -6.08 -30.88
C LEU A 36 7.50 -5.53 -31.42
N LYS A 37 7.58 -5.40 -32.75
CA LYS A 37 8.67 -4.70 -33.42
C LYS A 37 8.69 -3.24 -32.99
N GLU A 38 9.72 -2.90 -32.24
CA GLU A 38 10.13 -1.54 -31.91
C GLU A 38 10.48 -0.79 -33.21
N LYS A 39 9.64 0.18 -33.59
CA LYS A 39 9.98 1.18 -34.62
C LYS A 39 10.49 2.43 -33.92
N THR A 40 11.81 2.47 -33.73
CA THR A 40 12.56 3.71 -33.52
C THR A 40 12.59 4.53 -34.81
N GLU A 41 11.83 5.61 -34.87
CA GLU A 41 12.13 6.77 -35.70
C GLU A 41 11.99 8.04 -34.84
N VAL A 42 13.10 8.44 -34.21
CA VAL A 42 13.24 9.77 -33.60
C VAL A 42 13.61 10.73 -34.72
N HIS A 43 12.62 11.47 -35.20
CA HIS A 43 12.84 12.58 -36.14
C HIS A 43 13.44 13.77 -35.37
N LEU A 44 14.73 13.97 -35.54
CA LEU A 44 15.51 15.07 -34.99
C LEU A 44 15.13 16.38 -35.68
N THR A 45 14.20 17.15 -35.10
CA THR A 45 14.00 18.56 -35.50
C THR A 45 14.79 19.47 -34.56
N LYS A 46 15.84 20.07 -35.13
CA LYS A 46 16.67 21.10 -34.49
C LYS A 46 15.83 22.38 -34.33
N THR A 47 15.52 22.77 -33.10
CA THR A 47 14.98 24.10 -32.81
C THR A 47 16.06 24.99 -32.17
N LYS A 48 16.18 26.19 -32.74
CA LYS A 48 17.27 27.15 -32.59
C LYS A 48 17.37 27.73 -31.17
N LYS A 49 18.58 27.66 -30.60
CA LYS A 49 19.01 28.39 -29.40
C LYS A 49 19.10 29.88 -29.73
N THR A 50 18.16 30.70 -29.25
CA THR A 50 18.28 32.16 -29.29
C THR A 50 18.99 32.65 -28.03
N LYS A 51 20.18 33.23 -28.21
CA LYS A 51 20.94 33.98 -27.21
C LYS A 51 20.12 35.21 -26.80
N LYS A 52 19.76 35.33 -25.51
CA LYS A 52 19.32 36.61 -24.93
C LYS A 52 20.42 37.18 -24.05
N LYS A 53 20.68 38.45 -24.29
CA LYS A 53 21.84 39.27 -23.94
C LYS A 53 21.82 39.65 -22.46
N ILE A 54 22.97 39.48 -21.82
CA ILE A 54 23.29 39.90 -20.45
C ILE A 54 23.48 41.43 -20.45
N ILE A 55 22.86 42.12 -19.48
CA ILE A 55 23.15 43.52 -19.12
C ILE A 55 23.40 43.53 -17.60
N PRO A 56 24.49 44.14 -17.09
CA PRO A 56 24.88 44.00 -15.69
C PRO A 56 24.51 45.21 -14.80
N THR A 57 24.13 44.90 -13.54
CA THR A 57 24.36 45.63 -12.26
C THR A 57 23.66 47.00 -12.01
N PRO A 58 23.27 47.34 -10.76
CA PRO A 58 24.20 47.54 -9.63
C PRO A 58 23.84 46.91 -8.27
N LYS A 59 24.92 46.66 -7.52
CA LYS A 59 25.00 46.21 -6.12
C LYS A 59 24.40 47.24 -5.18
N ARG A 60 23.64 46.80 -4.16
CA ARG A 60 23.37 47.58 -2.95
C ARG A 60 23.71 46.78 -1.69
N LYS A 61 24.21 47.53 -0.70
CA LYS A 61 25.02 47.15 0.46
C LYS A 61 24.28 46.33 1.53
N ARG A 62 25.09 45.60 2.31
CA ARG A 62 24.80 44.92 3.59
C ARG A 62 24.35 45.91 4.66
N GLU A 63 23.31 45.55 5.42
CA GLU A 63 23.11 45.91 6.84
C GLU A 63 22.32 44.79 7.55
N THR A 64 22.81 44.37 8.72
CA THR A 64 22.14 43.71 9.86
C THR A 64 22.94 44.13 11.12
N PRO A 65 22.49 43.98 12.39
CA PRO A 65 21.23 43.44 12.93
C PRO A 65 20.60 44.27 14.11
N SER A 66 19.35 43.98 14.47
CA SER A 66 18.78 44.10 15.83
C SER A 66 17.47 43.29 15.86
N GLN A 67 17.43 42.11 16.48
CA GLN A 67 17.08 41.82 17.89
C GLN A 67 15.68 42.30 18.33
N ASP A 68 15.00 41.32 18.93
CA ASP A 68 13.80 41.37 19.78
C ASP A 68 12.45 41.48 19.07
N ASP A 69 11.72 40.35 19.02
CA ASP A 69 10.51 40.25 19.84
C ASP A 69 10.01 38.80 19.94
N GLN A 70 9.77 38.43 21.19
CA GLN A 70 9.05 37.24 21.63
C GLN A 70 7.55 37.44 21.38
N SER A 71 6.87 36.45 20.83
CA SER A 71 5.51 36.16 21.28
C SER A 71 5.08 34.76 20.84
N ASN A 72 4.95 33.92 21.85
CA ASN A 72 3.83 33.01 22.09
C ASN A 72 3.71 31.78 21.19
N GLU A 73 4.19 30.68 21.75
CA GLU A 73 3.38 29.51 22.08
C GLU A 73 1.91 29.59 21.62
N GLU A 74 1.59 28.79 20.61
CA GLU A 74 0.27 28.18 20.51
C GLU A 74 0.49 26.70 20.16
N GLU A 75 0.92 25.95 21.18
CA GLU A 75 0.64 24.52 21.28
C GLU A 75 -0.89 24.39 21.36
N THR A 76 -1.56 24.34 20.21
CA THR A 76 -2.94 23.86 20.17
C THR A 76 -2.88 22.34 20.13
N SER A 77 -2.79 21.77 21.33
CA SER A 77 -3.13 20.39 21.63
C SER A 77 -4.51 20.05 21.07
N SER A 78 -4.54 19.28 19.99
CA SER A 78 -5.75 18.56 19.57
C SER A 78 -5.42 17.07 19.42
N GLU A 79 -5.05 16.43 20.53
CA GLU A 79 -5.32 14.99 20.67
C GLU A 79 -6.58 14.82 21.49
N PRO A 80 -7.71 14.48 20.86
CA PRO A 80 -8.57 13.47 21.49
C PRO A 80 -9.36 12.61 20.48
N ALA A 81 -9.77 11.42 20.92
CA ALA A 81 -10.59 10.41 20.23
C ALA A 81 -9.89 9.42 19.28
N ASN A 82 -8.97 9.84 18.41
CA ASN A 82 -8.36 8.90 17.46
C ASN A 82 -7.36 7.92 18.10
N SER A 83 -6.62 8.35 19.13
CA SER A 83 -5.60 7.49 19.75
C SER A 83 -6.18 6.23 20.40
N SER A 84 -7.38 6.28 21.00
CA SER A 84 -7.98 5.10 21.65
C SER A 84 -8.38 4.02 20.64
N MET A 85 -8.96 4.42 19.51
CA MET A 85 -9.38 3.48 18.46
C MET A 85 -8.20 2.96 17.65
N GLU A 86 -7.23 3.81 17.32
CA GLU A 86 -5.98 3.42 16.67
C GLU A 86 -5.21 2.42 17.56
N ASN A 87 -5.11 2.68 18.86
CA ASN A 87 -4.49 1.76 19.83
C ASN A 87 -5.22 0.41 19.88
N LEU A 88 -6.56 0.42 19.88
CA LEU A 88 -7.36 -0.81 19.86
C LEU A 88 -7.14 -1.61 18.57
N LEU A 89 -7.14 -0.94 17.42
CA LEU A 89 -6.90 -1.58 16.12
C LEU A 89 -5.47 -2.09 16.00
N ALA A 90 -4.48 -1.34 16.48
CA ALA A 90 -3.09 -1.76 16.53
C ALA A 90 -2.91 -3.01 17.39
N ARG A 91 -3.56 -3.08 18.57
CA ARG A 91 -3.57 -4.29 19.41
C ARG A 91 -4.18 -5.49 18.69
N LYS A 92 -5.31 -5.30 18.01
CA LYS A 92 -5.94 -6.36 17.20
C LYS A 92 -5.02 -6.83 16.06
N ALA A 93 -4.36 -5.88 15.39
CA ALA A 93 -3.39 -6.17 14.34
C ALA A 93 -2.18 -6.96 14.89
N ASN A 94 -1.69 -6.59 16.08
CA ASN A 94 -0.58 -7.28 16.74
C ASN A 94 -0.94 -8.72 17.13
N ASN A 95 -2.12 -8.93 17.73
CA ASN A 95 -2.58 -10.28 18.07
C ASN A 95 -2.67 -11.15 16.81
N TYR A 96 -3.26 -10.62 15.74
CA TYR A 96 -3.30 -11.31 14.45
C TYR A 96 -1.89 -11.59 13.92
N ALA A 97 -0.96 -10.64 14.04
CA ALA A 97 0.42 -10.81 13.60
C ALA A 97 1.15 -11.93 14.37
N ILE A 98 0.98 -11.99 15.69
CA ILE A 98 1.54 -13.05 16.55
C ILE A 98 1.00 -14.42 16.12
N GLU A 99 -0.32 -14.55 16.00
CA GLU A 99 -0.99 -15.81 15.67
C GLU A 99 -0.61 -16.36 14.29
N ASN A 100 -0.28 -15.47 13.35
CA ASN A 100 -0.04 -15.83 11.94
C ASN A 100 1.43 -15.67 11.51
N GLY A 101 2.34 -15.40 12.44
CA GLY A 101 3.78 -15.33 12.16
C GLY A 101 4.22 -14.10 11.35
N TYR A 102 3.53 -12.97 11.49
CA TYR A 102 3.91 -11.70 10.88
C TYR A 102 4.81 -10.85 11.80
N SER A 103 5.25 -9.70 11.31
CA SER A 103 6.04 -8.75 12.09
C SER A 103 5.21 -8.16 13.23
N THR A 104 5.82 -8.07 14.40
CA THR A 104 5.24 -7.49 15.61
C THR A 104 5.95 -6.19 16.03
N GLN A 105 6.82 -5.64 15.17
CA GLN A 105 7.48 -4.35 15.40
C GLN A 105 6.58 -3.21 14.93
N TYR A 106 6.08 -3.31 13.70
CA TYR A 106 5.21 -2.32 13.09
C TYR A 106 3.98 -2.95 12.46
N CYS A 107 2.86 -2.25 12.52
CA CYS A 107 1.73 -2.47 11.63
C CYS A 107 1.36 -1.19 10.89
N PHE A 108 0.74 -1.34 9.73
CA PHE A 108 0.24 -0.21 8.95
C PHE A 108 -1.29 -0.18 9.05
N LEU A 109 -1.83 1.00 9.31
CA LEU A 109 -3.26 1.21 9.48
C LEU A 109 -3.71 2.27 8.48
N VAL A 110 -4.75 1.99 7.70
CA VAL A 110 -5.32 2.96 6.76
C VAL A 110 -6.80 3.11 7.04
N ASP A 111 -7.16 4.28 7.58
CA ASP A 111 -8.54 4.65 7.90
C ASP A 111 -9.17 5.35 6.69
N MET A 112 -10.05 4.65 5.98
CA MET A 112 -10.72 5.19 4.81
C MET A 112 -11.93 6.07 5.15
N SER A 113 -12.38 6.09 6.42
CA SER A 113 -13.41 7.03 6.90
C SER A 113 -12.88 8.47 6.96
N ILE A 114 -11.56 8.63 7.13
CA ILE A 114 -10.88 9.92 7.08
C ILE A 114 -10.80 10.40 5.63
N ALA A 115 -11.17 11.67 5.42
CA ALA A 115 -11.11 12.34 4.11
C ALA A 115 -9.71 12.22 3.48
N SER A 116 -9.63 11.96 2.18
CA SER A 116 -8.35 11.66 1.49
C SER A 116 -7.34 12.81 1.50
N GLY A 117 -7.80 14.05 1.70
CA GLY A 117 -6.95 15.22 1.90
C GLY A 117 -6.33 15.37 3.30
N LYS A 118 -6.68 14.48 4.25
CA LYS A 118 -6.11 14.39 5.60
C LYS A 118 -5.26 13.12 5.73
N LYS A 119 -4.31 13.14 6.67
CA LYS A 119 -3.48 11.97 7.00
C LYS A 119 -4.38 10.85 7.47
N ARG A 120 -4.26 9.72 6.80
CA ARG A 120 -5.11 8.54 7.03
C ARG A 120 -4.41 7.22 6.85
N PHE A 121 -3.12 7.25 6.53
CA PHE A 121 -2.22 6.11 6.64
C PHE A 121 -1.34 6.36 7.85
N PHE A 122 -1.36 5.45 8.81
CA PHE A 122 -0.56 5.48 10.02
C PHE A 122 0.39 4.28 10.05
N VAL A 123 1.66 4.55 10.37
CA VAL A 123 2.63 3.53 10.77
C VAL A 123 2.63 3.51 12.29
N TYR A 124 2.22 2.38 12.84
CA TYR A 124 2.10 2.21 14.28
C TYR A 124 3.23 1.30 14.77
N ASP A 125 3.97 1.78 15.75
CA ASP A 125 4.98 1.03 16.48
C ASP A 125 4.30 0.23 17.60
N LEU A 126 4.37 -1.09 17.49
CA LEU A 126 3.69 -2.03 18.38
C LEU A 126 4.43 -2.21 19.71
N GLU A 127 5.70 -1.83 19.78
CA GLU A 127 6.50 -1.87 21.01
C GLU A 127 6.21 -0.63 21.85
N THR A 128 6.27 0.56 21.24
CA THR A 128 6.03 1.82 21.94
C THR A 128 4.56 2.20 22.05
N ASN A 129 3.67 1.47 21.36
CA ASN A 129 2.24 1.76 21.28
C ASN A 129 1.94 3.19 20.81
N SER A 130 2.56 3.61 19.72
CA SER A 130 2.38 4.96 19.17
C SER A 130 2.49 5.02 17.65
N VAL A 131 1.88 6.04 17.06
CA VAL A 131 2.05 6.35 15.64
C VAL A 131 3.39 7.05 15.43
N VAL A 132 4.28 6.43 14.64
CA VAL A 132 5.61 6.99 14.35
C VAL A 132 5.65 7.77 13.03
N TYR A 133 4.78 7.42 12.08
CA TYR A 133 4.60 8.16 10.84
C TYR A 133 3.14 8.21 10.42
N ALA A 134 2.74 9.33 9.83
CA ALA A 134 1.41 9.49 9.24
C ALA A 134 1.50 10.19 7.88
N GLY A 135 0.64 9.79 6.94
CA GLY A 135 0.65 10.27 5.56
C GLY A 135 -0.72 10.25 4.89
N LEU A 136 -0.82 10.96 3.77
CA LEU A 136 -1.96 10.89 2.87
C LEU A 136 -1.96 9.55 2.12
N CYS A 137 -3.14 9.04 1.80
CA CYS A 137 -3.30 7.84 0.98
C CYS A 137 -4.47 8.01 0.02
N ALA A 138 -4.28 7.77 -1.27
CA ALA A 138 -5.37 7.76 -2.24
C ALA A 138 -6.18 6.46 -2.17
N HIS A 139 -7.40 6.49 -2.72
CA HIS A 139 -8.25 5.32 -2.90
C HIS A 139 -8.57 5.12 -4.39
N GLY A 140 -9.05 3.93 -4.74
CA GLY A 140 -9.42 3.57 -6.11
C GLY A 140 -10.63 4.35 -6.65
N SER A 141 -10.62 4.75 -7.92
CA SER A 141 -11.73 5.48 -8.56
C SER A 141 -12.90 4.59 -8.96
N CYS A 142 -12.78 3.26 -8.84
CA CYS A 142 -13.76 2.30 -9.36
C CYS A 142 -14.07 2.50 -10.85
N TYR A 143 -13.08 2.93 -11.65
CA TYR A 143 -13.22 3.31 -13.06
C TYR A 143 -14.22 4.44 -13.35
N THR A 144 -14.62 5.19 -12.32
CA THR A 144 -15.29 6.48 -12.53
C THR A 144 -14.26 7.55 -12.88
N GLN A 145 -14.73 8.71 -13.36
CA GLN A 145 -13.85 9.85 -13.65
C GLN A 145 -13.14 10.35 -12.38
N PHE A 146 -13.85 10.39 -11.25
CA PHE A 146 -13.34 10.79 -9.95
C PHE A 146 -14.29 10.36 -8.83
N LEU A 147 -13.76 9.97 -7.67
CA LEU A 147 -14.50 9.71 -6.44
C LEU A 147 -13.94 10.59 -5.31
N SER A 148 -14.83 11.33 -4.66
CA SER A 148 -14.49 12.11 -3.46
C SER A 148 -14.49 11.26 -2.19
N HIS A 149 -15.34 10.23 -2.15
CA HIS A 149 -15.47 9.28 -1.06
C HIS A 149 -15.16 7.88 -1.57
N PRO A 150 -14.47 7.05 -0.77
CA PRO A 150 -14.06 5.74 -1.22
C PRO A 150 -15.27 4.83 -1.47
N ARG A 151 -15.09 3.91 -2.41
CA ARG A 151 -15.97 2.76 -2.63
C ARG A 151 -15.10 1.50 -2.64
N PHE A 152 -15.65 0.42 -2.12
CA PHE A 152 -14.89 -0.82 -1.94
C PHE A 152 -15.44 -1.96 -2.79
N SER A 153 -14.53 -2.73 -3.37
CA SER A 153 -14.87 -3.96 -4.07
C SER A 153 -13.64 -4.87 -4.18
N ASN A 154 -13.88 -6.17 -4.06
CA ASN A 154 -12.89 -7.21 -4.28
C ASN A 154 -12.95 -7.81 -5.69
N ALA A 155 -13.89 -7.37 -6.54
CA ALA A 155 -14.08 -7.95 -7.86
C ALA A 155 -12.84 -7.73 -8.76
N ALA A 156 -12.56 -8.70 -9.63
CA ALA A 156 -11.50 -8.57 -10.61
C ALA A 156 -11.75 -7.33 -11.48
N ASN A 157 -10.68 -6.57 -11.78
CA ASN A 157 -10.74 -5.37 -12.62
C ASN A 157 -11.85 -4.37 -12.23
N CYS A 158 -12.11 -4.16 -10.93
CA CYS A 158 -13.11 -3.18 -10.49
C CYS A 158 -12.54 -1.76 -10.31
N GLY A 159 -11.22 -1.60 -10.21
CA GLY A 159 -10.57 -0.30 -9.98
C GLY A 159 -10.84 0.33 -8.61
N CYS A 160 -11.57 -0.35 -7.73
CA CYS A 160 -11.87 0.08 -6.37
C CYS A 160 -10.77 -0.34 -5.38
N SER A 161 -10.65 0.34 -4.25
CA SER A 161 -9.93 -0.23 -3.11
C SER A 161 -10.71 -1.40 -2.50
N SER A 162 -10.09 -2.18 -1.62
CA SER A 162 -10.76 -3.22 -0.83
C SER A 162 -10.41 -3.09 0.65
N LEU A 163 -11.35 -3.40 1.54
CA LEU A 163 -11.13 -3.39 2.99
C LEU A 163 -10.53 -4.71 3.47
N GLY A 164 -9.88 -4.68 4.63
CA GLY A 164 -9.33 -5.84 5.32
C GLY A 164 -7.82 -5.77 5.53
N LYS A 165 -7.28 -6.87 6.05
CA LYS A 165 -5.87 -7.09 6.33
C LYS A 165 -5.14 -7.58 5.09
N TYR A 166 -3.93 -7.09 4.91
CA TYR A 166 -3.03 -7.43 3.82
C TYR A 166 -1.69 -7.84 4.39
N LYS A 167 -1.07 -8.84 3.78
CA LYS A 167 0.37 -9.07 3.91
C LYS A 167 1.08 -8.16 2.92
N VAL A 168 1.98 -7.32 3.44
CA VAL A 168 2.92 -6.55 2.60
C VAL A 168 4.00 -7.51 2.12
N GLY A 169 4.05 -7.72 0.81
CA GLY A 169 4.98 -8.63 0.15
C GLY A 169 6.29 -7.97 -0.24
N GLU A 170 7.01 -8.67 -1.11
CA GLU A 170 8.31 -8.24 -1.62
C GLU A 170 8.21 -7.01 -2.53
N PHE A 171 9.32 -6.29 -2.63
CA PHE A 171 9.45 -5.20 -3.57
C PHE A 171 9.48 -5.74 -5.01
N TYR A 172 8.96 -4.95 -5.94
CA TYR A 172 9.26 -5.10 -7.36
C TYR A 172 9.41 -3.71 -7.98
N ARG A 173 10.02 -3.65 -9.16
CA ARG A 173 10.08 -2.44 -9.97
C ARG A 173 9.07 -2.54 -11.12
N GLY A 174 8.09 -1.64 -11.11
CA GLY A 174 7.07 -1.53 -12.15
C GLY A 174 7.03 -0.15 -12.79
N LYS A 175 5.92 0.16 -13.47
CA LYS A 175 5.68 1.46 -14.12
C LYS A 175 5.83 2.66 -13.17
N TYR A 176 5.52 2.48 -11.89
CA TYR A 176 5.57 3.53 -10.86
C TYR A 176 6.88 3.52 -10.05
N GLY A 177 7.91 2.83 -10.54
CA GLY A 177 9.16 2.61 -9.82
C GLY A 177 9.04 1.47 -8.81
N LYS A 178 9.66 1.65 -7.65
CA LYS A 178 9.65 0.67 -6.56
C LYS A 178 8.26 0.60 -5.93
N SER A 179 7.74 -0.61 -5.76
CA SER A 179 6.42 -0.87 -5.18
C SER A 179 6.43 -2.20 -4.40
N PHE A 180 5.52 -2.36 -3.44
CA PHE A 180 5.37 -3.61 -2.67
C PHE A 180 4.03 -4.27 -2.97
N ARG A 181 4.04 -5.56 -3.34
CA ARG A 181 2.80 -6.29 -3.65
C ARG A 181 1.95 -6.52 -2.40
N LEU A 182 0.64 -6.42 -2.54
CA LEU A 182 -0.29 -6.70 -1.45
C LEU A 182 -1.03 -8.03 -1.66
N TYR A 183 -0.98 -8.88 -0.64
CA TYR A 183 -1.70 -10.14 -0.59
C TYR A 183 -2.87 -9.97 0.38
N GLY A 184 -4.10 -10.17 -0.11
CA GLY A 184 -5.28 -10.09 0.74
C GLY A 184 -5.35 -11.26 1.71
N LEU A 185 -5.61 -10.97 2.98
CA LEU A 185 -5.73 -11.94 4.06
C LEU A 185 -7.19 -12.16 4.51
N ASP A 186 -8.13 -11.36 3.98
CA ASP A 186 -9.55 -11.44 4.28
C ASP A 186 -10.38 -11.70 3.01
N ASN A 187 -11.59 -12.25 3.16
CA ASN A 187 -12.50 -12.49 2.03
C ASN A 187 -12.83 -11.21 1.23
N SER A 188 -12.85 -10.06 1.91
CA SER A 188 -13.11 -8.74 1.31
C SER A 188 -11.97 -8.21 0.44
N ASN A 189 -10.77 -8.81 0.50
CA ASN A 189 -9.62 -8.40 -0.30
C ASN A 189 -8.82 -9.56 -0.92
N SER A 190 -9.36 -10.78 -0.90
CA SER A 190 -8.70 -12.00 -1.37
C SER A 190 -8.18 -11.97 -2.82
N ASN A 191 -8.70 -11.07 -3.67
CA ASN A 191 -8.21 -10.90 -5.05
C ASN A 191 -7.08 -9.86 -5.18
N ALA A 192 -6.61 -9.23 -4.09
CA ALA A 192 -5.65 -8.12 -4.16
C ALA A 192 -4.39 -8.44 -4.98
N TYR A 193 -3.79 -9.62 -4.75
CA TYR A 193 -2.60 -10.04 -5.50
C TYR A 193 -2.91 -10.25 -6.98
N LYS A 194 -4.01 -10.95 -7.30
CA LYS A 194 -4.45 -11.21 -8.68
C LYS A 194 -4.79 -9.92 -9.44
N ARG A 195 -5.23 -8.90 -8.70
CA ARG A 195 -5.55 -7.55 -9.19
C ARG A 195 -4.34 -6.63 -9.27
N ALA A 196 -3.13 -7.13 -8.98
CA ALA A 196 -1.89 -6.36 -8.95
C ALA A 196 -1.97 -5.11 -8.05
N ILE A 197 -2.63 -5.24 -6.90
CA ILE A 197 -2.72 -4.16 -5.90
C ILE A 197 -1.39 -4.06 -5.14
N VAL A 198 -0.88 -2.84 -5.01
CA VAL A 198 0.46 -2.57 -4.45
C VAL A 198 0.44 -1.32 -3.56
N ILE A 199 1.44 -1.19 -2.70
CA ILE A 199 1.83 0.10 -2.11
C ILE A 199 2.84 0.76 -3.04
N HIS A 200 2.64 2.03 -3.40
CA HIS A 200 3.61 2.79 -4.18
C HIS A 200 3.52 4.31 -3.95
N GLY A 201 4.62 5.00 -4.22
CA GLY A 201 4.65 6.46 -4.30
C GLY A 201 4.10 6.98 -5.63
N TYR A 202 3.53 8.19 -5.63
CA TYR A 202 3.11 8.87 -6.86
C TYR A 202 3.02 10.39 -6.70
N ASP A 203 3.37 11.14 -7.76
CA ASP A 203 3.51 12.61 -7.73
C ASP A 203 2.24 13.37 -7.33
N CYS A 204 1.06 12.83 -7.60
CA CYS A 204 -0.19 13.51 -7.26
C CYS A 204 -0.54 13.48 -5.77
N VAL A 205 0.24 12.75 -4.95
CA VAL A 205 0.05 12.69 -3.50
C VAL A 205 1.10 13.56 -2.80
N PRO A 206 0.71 14.72 -2.23
CA PRO A 206 1.64 15.57 -1.50
C PRO A 206 1.94 15.01 -0.11
N ASP A 207 3.03 15.48 0.51
CA ASP A 207 3.39 15.14 1.89
C ASP A 207 2.54 15.85 2.95
N LYS A 208 1.99 17.01 2.60
CA LYS A 208 1.18 17.85 3.48
C LYS A 208 -0.29 17.61 3.20
N GLU A 209 -1.10 17.72 4.25
CA GLU A 209 -2.54 17.71 4.12
C GLU A 209 -3.01 18.83 3.20
N ILE A 210 -4.07 18.54 2.45
CA ILE A 210 -4.67 19.47 1.48
C ILE A 210 -6.15 19.71 1.76
N PHE A 211 -6.70 19.16 2.85
CA PHE A 211 -8.08 19.38 3.26
C PHE A 211 -8.39 20.89 3.35
N PRO A 212 -9.54 21.36 2.80
CA PRO A 212 -10.70 20.61 2.33
C PRO A 212 -10.61 20.06 0.89
N MET A 213 -9.49 20.20 0.19
CA MET A 213 -9.31 19.57 -1.13
C MET A 213 -9.21 18.05 -1.01
N VAL A 214 -9.59 17.36 -2.09
CA VAL A 214 -9.61 15.91 -2.18
C VAL A 214 -8.40 15.43 -2.98
N LEU A 215 -7.80 14.34 -2.52
CA LEU A 215 -6.66 13.72 -3.18
C LEU A 215 -7.05 13.09 -4.52
N CYS A 216 -6.09 12.98 -5.44
CA CYS A 216 -6.23 12.17 -6.65
C CYS A 216 -6.63 10.72 -6.32
N ASN A 217 -7.24 10.00 -7.28
CA ASN A 217 -7.58 8.59 -7.13
C ASN A 217 -6.54 7.66 -7.77
N SER A 218 -6.47 6.42 -7.28
CA SER A 218 -5.75 5.31 -7.90
C SER A 218 -6.72 4.38 -8.65
N LEU A 219 -6.26 3.19 -9.07
CA LEU A 219 -7.13 2.08 -9.53
C LEU A 219 -7.19 0.95 -8.49
N GLY A 220 -7.14 1.30 -7.21
CA GLY A 220 -7.27 0.39 -6.07
C GLY A 220 -5.98 0.21 -5.27
N CYS A 221 -4.83 0.66 -5.80
CA CYS A 221 -3.55 0.67 -5.10
C CYS A 221 -3.55 1.61 -3.89
N VAL A 222 -2.72 1.26 -2.91
CA VAL A 222 -2.37 2.11 -1.76
C VAL A 222 -1.31 3.09 -2.25
N MET A 223 -1.75 4.27 -2.68
CA MET A 223 -0.91 5.27 -3.33
C MET A 223 -0.66 6.44 -2.38
N VAL A 224 0.62 6.70 -2.09
CA VAL A 224 1.09 7.68 -1.10
C VAL A 224 2.13 8.62 -1.72
N SER A 225 2.62 9.63 -0.97
CA SER A 225 3.73 10.48 -1.44
C SER A 225 5.04 9.71 -1.51
N TYR A 226 6.01 10.18 -2.32
CA TYR A 226 7.33 9.53 -2.40
C TYR A 226 8.09 9.56 -1.07
N ASN A 227 8.10 10.68 -0.34
CA ASN A 227 8.81 10.75 0.93
C ASN A 227 8.18 9.85 2.00
N PHE A 228 6.85 9.71 2.00
CA PHE A 228 6.20 8.76 2.90
C PHE A 228 6.47 7.31 2.47
N PHE A 229 6.42 7.01 1.17
CA PHE A 229 6.76 5.70 0.64
C PHE A 229 8.20 5.28 1.00
N ASP A 230 9.17 6.18 0.95
CA ASP A 230 10.55 5.90 1.33
C ASP A 230 10.67 5.48 2.80
N LYS A 231 9.89 6.11 3.70
CA LYS A 231 9.81 5.69 5.11
C LYS A 231 9.23 4.29 5.23
N LEU A 232 8.11 4.01 4.55
CA LEU A 232 7.49 2.67 4.54
C LEU A 232 8.46 1.62 4.01
N SER A 233 9.14 1.91 2.89
CA SER A 233 10.10 1.01 2.25
C SER A 233 11.21 0.60 3.20
N ARG A 234 11.79 1.56 3.95
CA ARG A 234 12.86 1.27 4.91
C ARG A 234 12.40 0.33 6.02
N LEU A 235 11.16 0.46 6.48
CA LEU A 235 10.59 -0.42 7.51
C LEU A 235 10.32 -1.81 6.94
N ILE A 236 9.71 -1.89 5.76
CA ILE A 236 9.41 -3.17 5.10
C ILE A 236 10.70 -3.95 4.82
N GLU A 237 11.74 -3.29 4.32
CA GLU A 237 13.00 -3.95 3.94
C GLU A 237 13.87 -4.36 5.13
N LYS A 238 13.74 -3.68 6.27
CA LYS A 238 14.44 -4.06 7.51
C LYS A 238 13.71 -5.16 8.28
N SER A 239 12.42 -5.35 8.04
CA SER A 239 11.61 -6.32 8.77
C SER A 239 11.90 -7.74 8.29
N GLU A 240 12.30 -8.62 9.22
CA GLU A 240 12.55 -10.04 8.92
C GLU A 240 11.27 -10.81 8.56
N LYS A 241 10.12 -10.34 9.07
CA LYS A 241 8.80 -10.89 8.79
C LYS A 241 7.95 -9.89 8.02
N PRO A 242 6.98 -10.35 7.21
CA PRO A 242 6.07 -9.44 6.51
C PRO A 242 5.27 -8.58 7.49
N ILE A 243 5.09 -7.30 7.15
CA ILE A 243 4.27 -6.36 7.92
C ILE A 243 2.80 -6.54 7.54
N VAL A 244 1.92 -6.46 8.53
CA VAL A 244 0.46 -6.42 8.31
C VAL A 244 0.04 -4.99 8.02
N LEU A 245 -0.67 -4.80 6.92
CA LEU A 245 -1.40 -3.58 6.59
C LEU A 245 -2.89 -3.84 6.77
N TRP A 246 -3.59 -3.01 7.54
CA TRP A 246 -5.04 -3.08 7.69
C TRP A 246 -5.69 -1.83 7.10
N VAL A 247 -6.52 -2.01 6.06
CA VAL A 247 -7.38 -0.98 5.50
C VAL A 247 -8.80 -1.15 6.06
N TYR A 248 -9.35 -0.13 6.69
CA TYR A 248 -10.66 -0.14 7.33
C TYR A 248 -11.43 1.15 7.04
N GLU A 249 -12.71 1.20 7.41
CA GLU A 249 -13.60 2.37 7.41
C GLU A 249 -14.48 2.29 8.66
#